data_AF-A0A2G9ZA26-F1
#
_entry.id   AF-A0A2G9ZA26-F1
#
_cell.length_a   1.000
_cell.length_b   1.000
_cell.length_c   1.000
_cell.angle_alpha   90.00
_cell.angle_beta   90.00
_cell.angle_gamma   90.00
#
_symmetry.space_group_name_H-M   'P 1'
#
loop_
_entity.id
_entity.type
_entity.pdbx_description
1 polymer ?
#
loop_
_entity_poly.entity_id
_entity_poly.type
_entity_poly.pdbx_seq_one_letter_code
_entity_poly.pdbx_strand_id
1 'polypeptide(L)' 'MRNIKEATKGRSFAALTKKYENKWVALSADYKKVLATGASLGAVLKEAKQQEKVVVKILPQAGYVPTSFK' A
#
# COMPACT_ATOMS: atom_id res chain seq x y z
N MET A 1 27.42 7.00 -19.68
CA MET A 1 26.26 7.72 -19.10
C MET A 1 25.07 6.76 -19.11
N ARG A 2 24.56 6.33 -17.95
CA ARG A 2 23.46 5.33 -17.90
C ARG A 2 22.12 6.02 -18.13
N ASN A 3 21.43 5.65 -19.21
CA ASN A 3 20.06 6.03 -19.50
C ASN A 3 19.11 5.25 -18.58
N ILE A 4 18.46 5.94 -17.64
CA ILE A 4 17.38 5.41 -16.81
C ILE A 4 16.11 6.19 -17.13
N LYS A 5 15.41 5.75 -18.16
CA LYS A 5 13.99 6.07 -18.39
C LYS A 5 13.24 4.79 -18.73
N GLU A 6 13.27 3.81 -17.82
CA GLU A 6 12.17 2.86 -17.75
C GLU A 6 11.03 3.53 -17.00
N ALA A 7 10.25 4.32 -17.74
CA ALA A 7 8.93 4.72 -17.32
C ALA A 7 8.05 3.46 -17.34
N THR A 8 8.11 2.66 -16.28
CA THR A 8 7.23 1.50 -16.12
C THR A 8 5.82 2.05 -16.01
N LYS A 9 5.04 1.87 -17.06
CA LYS A 9 3.60 2.15 -17.18
C LYS A 9 2.82 1.20 -16.25
N GLY A 10 3.13 1.23 -14.96
CA GLY A 10 2.39 0.59 -13.88
C GLY A 10 1.63 1.69 -13.16
N ARG A 11 0.34 1.48 -12.91
CA ARG A 11 -0.44 2.34 -12.02
C ARG A 11 0.35 2.46 -10.71
N SER A 12 0.84 3.66 -10.39
CA SER A 12 1.73 3.86 -9.23
C SER A 12 1.08 3.26 -7.98
N PHE A 13 1.83 2.50 -7.19
CA PHE A 13 1.36 1.88 -5.95
C PHE A 13 0.65 2.90 -5.05
N ALA A 14 1.21 4.11 -4.95
CA ALA A 14 0.60 5.21 -4.20
C ALA A 14 -0.79 5.59 -4.76
N ALA A 15 -0.96 5.60 -6.08
CA ALA A 15 -2.26 5.86 -6.70
C ALA A 15 -3.27 4.71 -6.48
N LEU A 16 -2.80 3.46 -6.39
CA LEU A 16 -3.63 2.30 -6.10
C LEU A 16 -4.12 2.30 -4.63
N THR A 17 -3.27 2.74 -3.71
CA THR A 17 -3.49 2.59 -2.26
C THR A 17 -4.00 3.86 -1.56
N LYS A 18 -3.93 5.04 -2.18
CA LYS A 18 -4.33 6.34 -1.60
C LYS A 18 -5.72 6.35 -0.95
N LYS A 19 -6.69 5.65 -1.55
CA LYS A 19 -8.07 5.60 -1.04
C LYS A 19 -8.27 4.65 0.16
N TYR A 20 -7.24 3.91 0.54
CA TYR A 20 -7.27 2.94 1.65
C TYR A 20 -6.43 3.39 2.83
N GLU A 21 -6.28 4.71 3.00
CA GLU A 21 -5.58 5.29 4.15
C GLU A 21 -6.11 4.73 5.47
N ASN A 22 -5.19 4.49 6.42
CA ASN A 22 -5.45 3.87 7.72
C ASN A 22 -6.01 2.43 7.67
N LYS A 23 -5.99 1.76 6.51
CA LYS A 23 -6.47 0.38 6.37
C LYS A 23 -5.33 -0.59 6.07
N TRP A 24 -5.58 -1.85 6.38
CA TRP A 24 -4.82 -2.97 5.86
C TRP A 24 -5.29 -3.29 4.44
N VAL A 25 -4.35 -3.56 3.55
CA VAL A 25 -4.60 -3.86 2.14
C VAL A 25 -3.82 -5.11 1.77
N ALA A 26 -4.52 -6.11 1.23
CA ALA A 26 -3.90 -7.23 0.54
C ALA A 26 -3.81 -6.93 -0.95
N LEU A 27 -2.65 -7.18 -1.53
CA LEU A 27 -2.32 -6.98 -2.94
C LEU A 27 -1.94 -8.32 -3.56
N SER A 28 -2.14 -8.40 -4.88
CA SER A 28 -1.54 -9.48 -5.67
C SER A 28 -0.01 -9.42 -5.60
N ALA A 29 0.65 -10.56 -5.82
CA ALA A 29 2.11 -10.66 -5.78
C ALA A 29 2.81 -9.72 -6.78
N ASP A 30 2.14 -9.33 -7.86
CA ASP A 30 2.63 -8.36 -8.85
C ASP A 30 2.33 -6.89 -8.50
N TYR A 31 1.71 -6.62 -7.34
CA TYR A 31 1.36 -5.29 -6.82
C TYR A 31 0.39 -4.47 -7.69
N LYS A 32 -0.25 -5.10 -8.70
CA LYS A 32 -1.12 -4.39 -9.65
C LYS A 32 -2.57 -4.34 -9.21
N LYS A 33 -3.00 -5.22 -8.29
CA LYS A 33 -4.41 -5.36 -7.89
C LYS A 33 -4.54 -5.43 -6.37
N VAL A 34 -5.61 -4.83 -5.86
CA VAL A 34 -6.07 -5.00 -4.48
C VAL A 34 -6.99 -6.21 -4.41
N LEU A 35 -6.69 -7.13 -3.52
CA LEU A 35 -7.42 -8.37 -3.30
C LEU A 35 -8.45 -8.25 -2.18
N ALA A 36 -8.09 -7.55 -1.10
CA ALA A 36 -8.95 -7.32 0.05
C ALA A 36 -8.48 -6.10 0.85
N THR A 37 -9.38 -5.49 1.62
CA THR A 37 -9.04 -4.39 2.54
C THR A 37 -9.81 -4.48 3.84
N GLY A 38 -9.23 -4.02 4.94
CA GLY A 38 -9.87 -4.14 6.24
C GLY A 38 -9.22 -3.30 7.32
N ALA A 39 -9.90 -3.17 8.46
CA ALA A 39 -9.40 -2.42 9.62
C ALA A 39 -8.29 -3.16 10.38
N SER A 40 -8.19 -4.48 10.21
CA SER A 40 -7.20 -5.33 10.88
C SER A 40 -6.54 -6.31 9.90
N LEU A 41 -5.30 -6.70 10.21
CA LEU A 41 -4.56 -7.69 9.44
C LEU A 41 -5.32 -9.02 9.35
N GLY A 42 -5.90 -9.48 10.46
CA GLY A 42 -6.66 -10.73 10.51
C GLY A 42 -7.89 -10.73 9.60
N ALA A 43 -8.61 -9.61 9.52
CA ALA A 43 -9.75 -9.49 8.60
C ALA A 43 -9.31 -9.61 7.14
N VAL A 44 -8.23 -8.91 6.77
CA VAL A 44 -7.69 -8.93 5.41
C VAL A 44 -7.14 -10.30 5.01
N LEU A 45 -6.48 -11.00 5.93
CA LEU A 45 -5.96 -12.35 5.66
C LEU A 45 -7.08 -13.38 5.45
N LYS A 46 -8.20 -13.25 6.17
CA LYS A 46 -9.38 -14.12 6.00
C LYS A 46 -10.09 -13.87 4.67
N GLU A 47 -10.17 -12.60 4.27
CA GLU A 47 -10.86 -12.19 3.04
C GLU A 47 -10.01 -12.46 1.78
N ALA A 48 -8.69 -12.28 1.87
CA ALA A 48 -7.78 -12.55 0.78
C ALA A 48 -7.54 -14.07 0.64
N LYS A 49 -8.36 -14.75 -0.16
CA LYS A 49 -8.30 -16.22 -0.36
C LYS A 49 -7.09 -16.71 -1.19
N GLN A 50 -6.31 -15.83 -1.81
CA GLN A 50 -5.12 -16.22 -2.57
C GLN A 50 -3.95 -16.59 -1.64
N GLN A 51 -3.19 -17.62 -2.03
CA GLN A 51 -2.00 -18.08 -1.30
C GLN A 51 -0.87 -17.05 -1.38
N GLU A 52 -0.53 -16.59 -2.59
CA GLU A 52 0.48 -15.56 -2.79
C GLU A 52 -0.16 -14.16 -2.79
N LYS A 53 0.14 -13.40 -1.74
CA LYS A 53 -0.36 -12.03 -1.54
C LYS A 53 0.62 -11.23 -0.72
N VAL A 54 0.64 -9.92 -0.97
CA VAL A 54 1.41 -8.96 -0.16
C VAL A 54 0.44 -8.17 0.69
N VAL A 55 0.65 -8.13 2.00
CA VAL A 55 -0.22 -7.39 2.91
C VAL A 55 0.54 -6.20 3.49
N VAL A 56 -0.06 -5.02 3.37
CA VAL A 56 0.55 -3.75 3.78
C VAL A 56 -0.47 -2.91 4.55
N LYS A 57 0.00 -2.19 5.57
CA LYS A 57 -0.79 -1.16 6.24
C LYS A 57 -0.54 0.18 5.58
N ILE A 58 -1.59 0.82 5.09
CA ILE A 58 -1.48 2.16 4.51
C ILE A 58 -1.57 3.16 5.65
N LEU A 59 -0.45 3.83 5.91
CA LEU A 59 -0.37 4.87 6.92
C LEU A 59 -0.89 6.19 6.34
N PRO A 60 -1.47 7.05 7.19
CA PRO A 60 -1.85 8.38 6.77
C PRO A 60 -0.60 9.18 6.44
N GLN A 61 -0.74 10.15 5.54
CA GLN A 61 0.34 11.10 5.29
C GLN A 61 0.50 11.99 6.52
N ALA A 62 1.33 11.55 7.47
CA ALA A 62 1.72 12.35 8.61
C ALA A 62 2.81 13.33 8.17
N GLY A 63 2.51 14.63 8.22
CA GLY A 63 3.55 15.65 8.17
C GLY A 63 4.36 15.61 9.46
N TYR A 64 5.69 15.61 9.36
CA TYR A 64 6.56 15.75 10.53
C TYR A 64 6.43 17.18 11.07
N VAL A 65 5.90 17.32 12.28
CA VAL A 65 5.85 18.60 13.00
C VAL A 65 6.82 18.50 14.17
N PRO A 66 8.01 19.13 14.12
CA PRO A 66 8.90 19.17 15.26
C PRO A 66 8.28 20.05 16.35
N THR A 67 7.81 19.42 17.42
CA THR A 67 7.38 20.15 18.62
C THR A 67 8.62 20.57 19.40
N SER A 68 8.98 21.85 19.25
CA SER A 68 9.93 22.49 20.16
C SER A 68 9.16 22.83 21.44
N PHE A 69 9.07 21.87 22.37
CA PHE A 69 8.61 22.21 23.72
C PHE A 69 9.72 23.04 24.39
N LYS A 70 9.39 24.30 24.71
CA LYS A 70 10.21 25.23 25.48
C LYS A 70 10.00 25.01 26.96
#